data_AF-A0A0A8ZR37-F1
#
_entry.id   AF-A0A0A8ZR37-F1
#
_cell.length_a   1.000
_cell.length_b   1.000
_cell.length_c   1.000
_cell.angle_alpha   90.00
_cell.angle_beta   90.00
_cell.angle_gamma   90.00
#
_symmetry.space_group_name_H-M   'P 1'
#
loop_
_entity.id
_entity.type
_entity.pdbx_description
1 polymer ?
#
loop_
_entity_poly.entity_id
_entity_poly.type
_entity_poly.pdbx_seq_one_letter_code
_entity_poly.pdbx_strand_id
1 'polypeptide(L)' 'MITGDDGVEWCFTGLYGESHTGRKEETWRLLRTLNVERHTAWVCIGNFNEILCNEEKKGEFHVPKLAWIVLEMLLMCVA' A
#
# COMPACT_ATOMS: atom_id res chain seq x y z
N MET A 1 -6.26 -9.67 13.39
CA MET A 1 -6.09 -10.65 12.31
C MET A 1 -7.48 -11.08 11.85
N ILE A 2 -7.64 -11.35 10.57
CA ILE A 2 -8.88 -11.82 9.96
C ILE A 2 -8.58 -13.22 9.44
N THR A 3 -9.37 -14.23 9.80
CA THR A 3 -9.19 -15.59 9.30
C THR A 3 -10.20 -15.83 8.18
N GLY A 4 -9.73 -16.22 7.00
CA GLY A 4 -10.59 -16.61 5.88
C GLY A 4 -11.25 -17.97 6.10
N ASP A 5 -12.27 -18.27 5.31
CA ASP A 5 -12.96 -19.58 5.34
C ASP A 5 -12.03 -20.74 4.92
N ASP A 6 -10.92 -20.42 4.24
CA ASP A 6 -9.82 -21.31 3.89
C ASP A 6 -8.81 -21.53 5.04
N GLY A 7 -9.01 -20.88 6.19
CA GLY A 7 -8.11 -20.92 7.34
C GLY A 7 -6.89 -20.02 7.21
N VAL A 8 -6.77 -19.23 6.13
CA VAL A 8 -5.66 -18.29 5.95
C VAL A 8 -5.84 -17.10 6.88
N GLU A 9 -4.79 -16.76 7.63
CA GLU A 9 -4.77 -15.55 8.43
C GLU A 9 -4.29 -14.35 7.61
N TRP A 10 -5.07 -13.27 7.71
CA TRP A 10 -4.83 -12.01 7.04
C TRP A 10 -4.57 -10.91 8.07
N CYS A 11 -3.53 -10.13 7.81
CA CYS A 11 -3.27 -8.88 8.49
C CYS A 11 -3.67 -7.70 7.60
N PHE A 12 -4.31 -6.72 8.21
CA PHE A 12 -4.71 -5.47 7.56
C PHE A 12 -3.91 -4.32 8.15
N THR A 13 -3.41 -3.40 7.32
CA THR A 13 -2.68 -2.22 7.82
C THR A 13 -3.06 -0.98 7.03
N GLY A 14 -3.56 0.02 7.76
CA GLY A 14 -3.80 1.37 7.27
C GLY A 14 -2.49 2.17 7.28
N LEU A 15 -2.18 2.85 6.18
CA LEU A 15 -0.92 3.60 6.02
C LEU A 15 -1.18 5.03 5.57
N TYR A 16 -0.36 5.93 6.10
CA TYR A 16 -0.22 7.28 5.60
C TYR A 16 1.26 7.54 5.36
N GLY A 17 1.63 7.64 4.09
CA GLY A 17 3.01 7.79 3.67
C GLY A 17 3.54 9.20 3.88
N GLU A 18 4.87 9.31 3.93
CA GLU A 18 5.57 10.57 4.11
C GLU A 18 5.35 11.50 2.91
N SER A 19 4.93 12.73 3.17
CA SER A 19 4.64 13.73 2.15
C SER A 19 5.90 14.39 1.61
N HIS A 20 6.98 14.42 2.39
CA HIS A 20 8.26 14.99 1.97
C HIS A 20 8.98 14.06 1.00
N THR A 21 9.25 14.57 -0.21
CA THR A 21 9.86 13.80 -1.30
C THR A 21 11.20 13.16 -0.91
N GLY A 22 12.00 13.86 -0.11
CA GLY A 22 13.31 13.37 0.37
C GLY A 22 13.24 12.29 1.46
N ARG A 23 12.05 12.00 2.00
CA ARG A 23 11.84 11.04 3.11
C ARG A 23 10.87 9.91 2.76
N LYS A 24 10.45 9.81 1.49
CA LYS A 24 9.59 8.74 0.99
C LYS A 24 10.13 7.34 1.29
N GLU A 25 11.46 7.17 1.21
CA GLU A 25 12.15 5.93 1.58
C GLU A 25 11.88 5.48 3.02
N GLU A 26 11.53 6.39 3.95
CA GLU A 26 11.18 6.00 5.31
C GLU A 26 9.88 5.21 5.36
N THR A 27 8.90 5.58 4.53
CA THR A 27 7.63 4.84 4.40
C THR A 27 7.90 3.44 3.86
N TRP A 28 8.73 3.31 2.83
CA TRP A 28 9.10 2.01 2.27
C TRP A 28 9.93 1.16 3.22
N ARG A 29 10.85 1.77 3.97
CA ARG A 29 11.64 1.07 4.98
C ARG A 29 10.74 0.51 6.08
N LEU A 30 9.77 1.29 6.55
CA LEU A 30 8.79 0.81 7.52
C LEU A 30 8.00 -0.38 6.99
N LEU A 31 7.52 -0.31 5.73
CA LEU A 31 6.80 -1.42 5.10
C LEU A 31 7.65 -2.69 5.00
N ARG A 32 8.91 -2.56 4.60
CA ARG A 32 9.84 -3.70 4.56
C ARG A 32 10.05 -4.33 5.93
N THR A 33 10.25 -3.52 6.98
CA THR A 33 10.38 -4.01 8.36
C THR A 33 9.12 -4.76 8.80
N LEU A 34 7.94 -4.17 8.56
CA LEU A 34 6.67 -4.79 8.90
C LEU A 34 6.42 -6.09 8.12
N ASN A 35 6.93 -6.19 6.88
CA ASN A 35 6.83 -7.42 6.09
C ASN A 35 7.67 -8.56 6.69
N VAL A 36 8.91 -8.26 7.10
CA VAL A 36 9.84 -9.25 7.66
C VAL A 36 9.31 -9.85 8.96
N GLU A 37 8.62 -9.03 9.76
CA GLU A 37 8.02 -9.48 11.02
C GLU A 37 6.73 -10.29 10.85
N ARG A 38 6.22 -10.44 9.62
CA ARG A 38 4.93 -11.08 9.35
C ARG A 38 5.09 -12.43 8.66
N HIS A 39 4.33 -13.40 9.15
CA HIS A 39 4.22 -14.75 8.59
C HIS A 39 2.84 -15.05 7.98
N THR A 40 2.00 -14.03 7.85
CA THR A 40 0.59 -14.12 7.41
C THR A 40 0.37 -13.31 6.15
N ALA A 41 -0.69 -13.62 5.38
CA ALA A 41 -1.07 -12.81 4.23
C ALA A 41 -1.33 -11.34 4.67
N TRP A 42 -0.88 -10.36 3.89
CA TRP A 42 -0.89 -8.95 4.30
C TRP A 42 -1.49 -8.05 3.23
N VAL A 43 -2.51 -7.29 3.63
CA VAL A 43 -3.10 -6.20 2.84
C VAL A 43 -2.73 -4.86 3.45
N CYS A 44 -2.16 -3.98 2.63
CA CYS A 44 -1.89 -2.59 2.94
C CYS A 44 -2.90 -1.69 2.22
N ILE A 45 -3.51 -0.76 2.94
CA ILE A 45 -4.40 0.26 2.36
C ILE A 45 -3.99 1.62 2.90
N GLY A 46 -3.96 2.65 2.05
CA GLY A 46 -3.57 3.96 2.52
C GLY A 46 -3.32 4.98 1.42
N ASN A 47 -2.97 6.19 1.83
CA ASN A 47 -2.36 7.18 0.95
C ASN A 47 -0.86 7.13 1.15
N PHE A 48 -0.11 6.66 0.15
CA PHE A 48 1.34 6.52 0.22
C PHE A 48 2.08 7.84 -0.08
N ASN A 49 1.37 8.89 -0.53
CA ASN A 49 1.95 10.16 -0.99
C ASN A 49 3.06 9.97 -2.06
N GLU A 50 2.98 8.87 -2.80
CA GLU A 50 3.91 8.49 -3.84
C GLU A 50 3.16 7.90 -5.03
N ILE A 51 3.76 8.10 -6.21
CA ILE A 51 3.28 7.52 -7.45
C ILE A 51 3.84 6.11 -7.52
N LEU A 52 2.97 5.12 -7.32
CA LEU A 52 3.28 3.70 -7.28
C LEU A 52 3.31 3.07 -8.67
N CYS A 53 2.57 3.63 -9.62
CA CYS A 53 2.57 3.17 -11.01
C CYS A 53 2.42 4.33 -12.00
N ASN A 54 2.80 4.11 -13.26
CA ASN A 54 2.78 5.18 -14.26
C ASN A 54 1.34 5.59 -14.64
N GLU A 55 0.37 4.71 -14.43
CA GLU A 55 -1.06 4.93 -14.65
C GLU A 55 -1.67 5.98 -13.70
N GLU A 56 -1.02 6.21 -12.56
CA GLU A 56 -1.37 7.28 -11.62
C GLU A 56 -0.91 8.66 -12.09
N LYS A 57 0.08 8.73 -13.00
CA LYS A 57 0.55 9.99 -13.59
C LYS A 57 -0.48 10.48 -14.60
N LYS A 58 -1.52 11.14 -14.11
CA LYS A 58 -2.43 11.92 -14.94
C LYS A 58 -1.96 13.36 -14.94
N GLY A 59 -1.51 13.81 -16.11
CA GLY A 59 -1.18 15.22 -16.36
C GLY A 59 -2.33 16.15 -15.98
N GLU A 60 -1.97 17.42 -15.77
CA GLU A 60 -2.76 18.42 -15.04
C GLU A 60 -4.19 18.63 -15.58
N PHE A 61 -5.09 18.90 -14.63
CA PHE A 61 -6.45 19.42 -14.80
C PHE A 61 -7.64 18.47 -14.94
N HIS A 62 -7.71 17.35 -14.20
CA HIS A 62 -9.02 16.79 -13.81
C HIS A 62 -8.96 16.24 -12.38
N VAL A 63 -9.72 16.92 -11.50
CA VAL A 63 -10.21 16.54 -10.15
C VAL A 63 -9.64 15.24 -9.53
N PRO A 64 -9.08 15.27 -8.30
CA PRO A 64 -8.44 14.11 -7.71
C PRO A 64 -9.47 13.01 -7.43
N LYS A 65 -9.42 11.94 -8.23
CA LYS A 65 -10.09 10.68 -7.94
C LYS A 65 -9.36 10.01 -6.76
N LEU A 66 -9.66 10.47 -5.54
CA LEU A 66 -9.17 9.93 -4.25
C LEU A 66 -9.56 8.46 -3.96
N ALA A 67 -9.97 7.66 -4.95
CA ALA A 67 -10.72 6.43 -4.68
C ALA A 67 -10.36 5.18 -5.50
N TRP A 68 -9.37 5.19 -6.40
CA TRP A 68 -9.20 4.06 -7.33
C TRP A 68 -7.91 3.24 -7.18
N ILE A 69 -6.93 3.67 -6.38
CA ILE A 69 -5.64 2.95 -6.24
C ILE A 69 -5.69 1.83 -5.19
N VAL A 70 -6.72 1.82 -4.33
CA VAL A 70 -6.80 0.84 -3.24
C VAL A 70 -7.10 -0.58 -3.75
N LEU A 71 -7.70 -0.75 -4.94
CA LEU A 71 -8.17 -2.06 -5.39
C LEU A 71 -7.11 -2.92 -6.11
N GLU A 72 -6.05 -2.33 -6.68
CA GLU A 72 -5.04 -3.09 -7.44
C GLU A 72 -3.76 -3.44 -6.67
N MET A 73 -3.63 -3.02 -5.40
CA MET A 73 -2.51 -3.47 -4.54
C MET A 73 -2.62 -4.92 -4.06
N LEU A 74 -3.62 -5.67 -4.54
CA LEU A 74 -3.76 -7.10 -4.31
C LEU A 74 -2.72 -7.95 -5.08
N LEU A 75 -2.04 -7.41 -6.10
CA LEU A 75 -1.13 -8.18 -6.95
C LEU A 75 0.38 -7.96 -6.69
N MET A 76 0.78 -7.02 -5.83
CA MET A 76 2.21 -6.74 -5.59
C MET A 76 2.75 -7.33 -4.27
N CYS A 77 1.91 -7.97 -3.46
CA CYS A 77 2.33 -8.59 -2.18
C CYS A 77 2.68 -10.08 -2.31
N VAL A 78 2.76 -10.63 -3.53
CA VAL A 78 3.30 -11.97 -3.78
C VAL A 78 4.31 -11.90 -4.94
N ALA A 79 5.55 -11.56 -4.59
CA ALA A 79 6.75 -11.92 -5.35
C ALA A 79 7.89 -12.13 -4.35
#